data_AF-A0A8H5JSK3-F1
#
_entry.id   AF-A0A8H5JSK3-F1
#
_cell.length_a   1.000
_cell.length_b   1.000
_cell.length_c   1.000
_cell.angle_alpha   90.00
_cell.angle_beta   90.00
_cell.angle_gamma   90.00
#
_symmetry.space_group_name_H-M   'P 1'
#
loop_
_entity.id
_entity.type
_entity.pdbx_description
1 polymer ?
#
loop_
_entity_poly.entity_id
_entity_poly.type
_entity_poly.pdbx_seq_one_letter_code
_entity_poly.pdbx_strand_id
1 'polypeptide(L)'
;MARPKRGVRFPNRNGSDGRRSSFSSEDGGSPTKLKSQSSGQLETVDEPSQKQPAVSEKQAEYEKKKANFITRTFWTFVMFALFFAALFMGHIYIICIITAIQIVSFKEVIAIANVPSRARSLRSTKSLNWYWLATTMYFLYGETVIYYFKHIILVDKVLLPLATHHRFISFILYVFGFVFFVTSLQAGHYKFQFTNFAWTHMALYLIVVQAHFIMNNVFEGMIWFFLPAALVITNDIFAYICGILFGRTQLIKLSPKKTVEGFVGAWIMTIIFAMLLSSIMMRSKYFICPVNDLGANIFTGLKCDPNPVFLPKTYELPELFFLPDTANFSVTIAPMQIHALNLATFASLIAPFGGFFASGLKRTFKIKDFGDSIPGHGGITDRMDCQFIMGFFAYMYFHTFIAIHKVSLGSVLETAITSLNPDEQLELVKGMGHYLRNQGILAEDAVTCLDKLLPANQ
;
A
#
# COMPACT_ATOMS: atom_id res chain seq x y z
N MET A 1 26.78 53.77 -13.20
CA MET A 1 25.39 54.24 -12.99
C MET A 1 24.89 54.89 -14.28
N ALA A 2 23.86 54.34 -14.93
CA ALA A 2 22.84 55.06 -15.72
C ALA A 2 22.09 54.10 -16.69
N ARG A 3 20.87 53.74 -16.27
CA ARG A 3 19.59 53.50 -16.99
C ARG A 3 19.56 52.87 -18.40
N PRO A 4 18.71 51.84 -18.60
CA PRO A 4 18.19 51.46 -19.92
C PRO A 4 16.88 52.21 -20.28
N LYS A 5 16.64 52.40 -21.58
CA LYS A 5 15.45 53.02 -22.18
C LYS A 5 14.31 51.99 -22.39
N ARG A 6 13.10 52.41 -22.01
CA ARG A 6 11.73 52.21 -22.59
C ARG A 6 11.48 50.99 -23.50
N GLY A 7 10.36 50.27 -23.45
CA GLY A 7 9.08 50.44 -22.74
C GLY A 7 7.97 49.71 -23.51
N VAL A 8 7.04 49.05 -22.81
CA VAL A 8 5.75 48.59 -23.39
C VAL A 8 4.65 48.86 -22.36
N ARG A 9 3.58 49.52 -22.83
CA ARG A 9 2.41 49.99 -22.07
C ARG A 9 1.48 48.84 -21.67
N PHE A 10 1.00 48.87 -20.44
CA PHE A 10 -0.24 48.21 -20.00
C PHE A 10 -1.38 49.24 -19.93
N PRO A 11 -2.61 48.92 -20.35
CA PRO A 11 -3.77 49.73 -19.99
C PRO A 11 -4.40 49.22 -18.68
N ASN A 12 -4.52 50.15 -17.74
CA ASN A 12 -5.28 50.03 -16.51
C ASN A 12 -6.68 50.62 -16.74
N ARG A 13 -7.76 50.02 -16.22
CA ARG A 13 -9.00 50.76 -15.97
C ARG A 13 -9.77 50.21 -14.77
N ASN A 14 -10.16 51.18 -13.94
CA ASN A 14 -10.86 51.15 -12.65
C ASN A 14 -12.12 50.29 -12.55
N GLY A 15 -12.42 49.88 -11.31
CA GLY A 15 -13.65 49.19 -10.93
C GLY A 15 -14.81 50.09 -10.52
N SER A 16 -15.92 49.43 -10.19
CA SER A 16 -16.98 49.86 -9.26
C SER A 16 -17.98 48.70 -9.06
N ASP A 17 -18.53 48.67 -7.86
CA ASP A 17 -19.44 47.72 -7.19
C ASP A 17 -20.54 46.98 -7.98
N GLY A 18 -20.91 45.81 -7.43
CA GLY A 18 -22.33 45.52 -7.18
C GLY A 18 -22.85 44.14 -7.63
N ARG A 19 -23.27 43.35 -6.62
CA ARG A 19 -24.30 42.30 -6.63
C ARG A 19 -24.00 40.92 -7.26
N ARG A 20 -23.69 40.00 -6.35
CA ARG A 20 -24.30 38.67 -6.13
C ARG A 20 -25.34 38.21 -7.18
N SER A 21 -25.01 37.18 -7.94
CA SER A 21 -26.01 36.23 -8.47
C SER A 21 -25.41 34.83 -8.61
N SER A 22 -26.19 33.87 -8.12
CA SER A 22 -26.03 32.42 -8.17
C SER A 22 -25.94 31.91 -9.62
N PHE A 23 -24.90 31.14 -9.93
CA PHE A 23 -24.76 30.48 -11.24
C PHE A 23 -25.21 29.01 -11.13
N SER A 24 -26.46 28.77 -11.51
CA SER A 24 -26.97 27.49 -11.99
C SER A 24 -26.48 27.31 -13.44
N SER A 25 -25.86 26.18 -13.72
CA SER A 25 -25.41 25.80 -15.07
C SER A 25 -26.53 25.04 -15.77
N GLU A 26 -27.23 25.70 -16.68
CA GLU A 26 -27.96 25.03 -17.77
C GLU A 26 -27.32 25.42 -19.10
N ASP A 27 -27.22 24.41 -19.96
CA ASP A 27 -26.64 24.40 -21.30
C ASP A 27 -27.34 25.36 -22.26
N GLY A 28 -26.58 25.85 -23.25
CA GLY A 28 -27.17 26.24 -24.54
C GLY A 28 -26.46 27.34 -25.32
N GLY A 29 -25.89 26.97 -26.47
CA GLY A 29 -26.00 27.74 -27.70
C GLY A 29 -24.84 28.68 -28.07
N SER A 30 -24.20 28.38 -29.20
CA SER A 30 -23.47 29.37 -30.02
C SER A 30 -23.92 29.24 -31.48
N PRO A 31 -23.85 30.34 -32.28
CA PRO A 31 -24.79 30.58 -33.38
C PRO A 31 -24.21 30.29 -34.78
N THR A 32 -25.14 29.96 -35.68
CA THR A 32 -25.31 30.41 -37.07
C THR A 32 -24.10 30.43 -38.02
N LYS A 33 -24.16 29.62 -39.08
CA LYS A 33 -23.64 29.95 -40.42
C LYS A 33 -24.63 29.53 -41.51
N LEU A 34 -25.05 30.51 -42.32
CA LEU A 34 -25.70 30.35 -43.62
C LEU A 34 -24.74 29.68 -44.62
N LYS A 35 -25.26 28.80 -45.51
CA LYS A 35 -25.30 29.02 -46.97
C LYS A 35 -25.90 27.85 -47.78
N SER A 36 -26.52 28.30 -48.89
CA SER A 36 -26.74 27.71 -50.24
C SER A 36 -27.86 26.70 -50.51
N GLN A 37 -28.65 27.11 -51.51
CA GLN A 37 -29.73 26.47 -52.28
C GLN A 37 -29.26 25.23 -53.08
N SER A 38 -30.16 24.27 -53.32
CA SER A 38 -30.68 23.97 -54.68
C SER A 38 -31.80 22.91 -54.70
N SER A 39 -32.78 23.16 -55.58
CA SER A 39 -33.58 22.22 -56.39
C SER A 39 -34.37 21.08 -55.72
N GLY A 40 -35.70 21.14 -55.87
CA GLY A 40 -36.64 20.17 -55.30
C GLY A 40 -36.89 18.92 -56.13
N GLN A 41 -37.70 18.03 -55.55
CA GLN A 41 -38.59 17.11 -56.23
C GLN A 41 -39.58 16.47 -55.23
N LEU A 42 -40.85 16.45 -55.67
CA LEU A 42 -41.99 15.57 -55.35
C LEU A 42 -42.42 15.33 -53.90
N GLU A 43 -43.67 15.75 -53.64
CA GLU A 43 -44.55 15.25 -52.59
C GLU A 43 -44.79 13.74 -52.71
N THR A 44 -44.61 13.01 -51.61
CA THR A 44 -45.35 11.78 -51.33
C THR A 44 -45.72 11.72 -49.85
N VAL A 45 -47.02 11.79 -49.62
CA VAL A 45 -47.83 11.13 -48.57
C VAL A 45 -47.35 11.21 -47.11
N ASP A 46 -48.19 11.87 -46.31
CA ASP A 46 -48.22 11.85 -44.85
C ASP A 46 -48.03 10.43 -44.28
N GLU A 47 -46.92 10.25 -43.56
CA GLU A 47 -46.80 9.23 -42.53
C GLU A 47 -46.64 9.98 -41.20
N PRO A 48 -47.49 9.75 -40.18
CA PRO A 48 -47.40 10.51 -38.94
C PRO A 48 -46.08 10.16 -38.27
N SER A 49 -45.15 11.11 -38.23
CA SER A 49 -43.92 11.01 -37.47
C SER A 49 -44.28 10.64 -36.03
N GLN A 50 -44.10 9.37 -35.69
CA GLN A 50 -44.21 8.89 -34.33
C GLN A 50 -43.26 9.73 -33.48
N LYS A 51 -43.81 10.51 -32.55
CA LYS A 51 -43.08 10.97 -31.37
C LYS A 51 -42.63 9.73 -30.62
N GLN A 52 -41.48 9.16 -30.97
CA GLN A 52 -40.80 8.21 -30.09
C GLN A 52 -40.30 9.00 -28.87
N PRO A 53 -40.59 8.52 -27.65
CA PRO A 53 -40.84 9.44 -26.55
C PRO A 53 -39.61 9.51 -25.65
N ALA A 54 -39.44 10.64 -24.95
CA ALA A 54 -38.51 10.79 -23.82
C ALA A 54 -38.66 9.70 -22.72
N VAL A 55 -39.68 8.85 -22.81
CA VAL A 55 -39.92 7.64 -22.00
C VAL A 55 -38.94 6.51 -22.37
N SER A 56 -38.58 6.32 -23.64
CA SER A 56 -37.68 5.22 -24.05
C SER A 56 -36.23 5.46 -23.59
N GLU A 57 -35.77 6.72 -23.58
CA GLU A 57 -34.43 7.08 -23.08
C GLU A 57 -34.33 6.91 -21.55
N LYS A 58 -35.36 7.31 -20.80
CA LYS A 58 -35.41 7.09 -19.34
C LYS A 58 -35.47 5.60 -18.99
N GLN A 59 -36.21 4.80 -19.76
CA GLN A 59 -36.27 3.35 -19.61
C GLN A 59 -34.90 2.71 -19.91
N ALA A 60 -34.23 3.13 -20.99
CA ALA A 60 -32.90 2.65 -21.35
C ALA A 60 -31.83 3.06 -20.33
N GLU A 61 -31.91 4.27 -19.77
CA GLU A 61 -31.00 4.72 -18.71
C GLU A 61 -31.22 3.94 -17.40
N TYR A 62 -32.47 3.63 -17.06
CA TYR A 62 -32.82 2.80 -15.91
C TYR A 62 -32.28 1.37 -16.07
N GLU A 63 -32.51 0.73 -17.22
CA GLU A 63 -31.99 -0.61 -17.51
C GLU A 63 -30.46 -0.64 -17.50
N LYS A 64 -29.79 0.40 -18.02
CA LYS A 64 -28.33 0.55 -17.94
C LYS A 64 -27.84 0.71 -16.51
N LYS A 65 -28.52 1.50 -15.67
CA LYS A 65 -28.19 1.65 -14.24
C LYS A 65 -28.40 0.33 -13.47
N LYS A 66 -29.48 -0.39 -13.77
CA LYS A 66 -29.79 -1.71 -13.19
C LYS A 66 -28.77 -2.76 -13.60
N ALA A 67 -28.43 -2.86 -14.88
CA ALA A 67 -27.39 -3.75 -15.38
C ALA A 67 -26.02 -3.46 -14.75
N ASN A 68 -25.65 -2.18 -14.63
CA ASN A 68 -24.43 -1.76 -13.94
C ASN A 68 -24.46 -2.12 -12.45
N PHE A 69 -25.59 -1.95 -11.78
CA PHE A 69 -25.75 -2.33 -10.37
C PHE A 69 -25.61 -3.85 -10.18
N ILE A 70 -26.27 -4.66 -11.02
CA ILE A 70 -26.18 -6.13 -10.98
C ILE A 70 -24.73 -6.58 -11.23
N THR A 71 -24.09 -6.04 -12.26
CA THR A 71 -22.69 -6.36 -12.61
C THR A 71 -21.77 -6.05 -11.44
N ARG A 72 -21.93 -4.87 -10.82
CA ARG A 72 -21.16 -4.49 -9.63
C ARG A 72 -21.40 -5.47 -8.49
N THR A 73 -22.65 -5.70 -8.12
CA THR A 73 -22.97 -6.60 -7.00
C THR A 73 -22.37 -8.00 -7.20
N PHE A 74 -22.50 -8.57 -8.41
CA PHE A 74 -21.91 -9.87 -8.74
C PHE A 74 -20.38 -9.89 -8.57
N TRP A 75 -19.67 -8.94 -9.18
CA TRP A 75 -18.21 -8.88 -9.10
C TRP A 75 -17.72 -8.58 -7.67
N THR A 76 -18.47 -7.84 -6.86
CA THR A 76 -18.15 -7.66 -5.44
C THR A 76 -18.15 -9.00 -4.69
N PHE A 77 -19.18 -9.82 -4.88
CA PHE A 77 -19.24 -11.14 -4.25
C PHE A 77 -18.13 -12.07 -4.75
N VAL A 78 -17.83 -12.05 -6.05
CA VAL A 78 -16.73 -12.84 -6.64
C VAL A 78 -15.38 -12.43 -6.04
N MET A 79 -15.09 -11.13 -5.97
CA MET A 79 -13.84 -10.62 -5.39
C MET A 79 -13.71 -10.97 -3.91
N PHE A 80 -14.79 -10.79 -3.15
CA PHE A 80 -14.82 -11.12 -1.73
C PHE A 80 -14.59 -12.62 -1.51
N ALA A 81 -15.30 -13.48 -2.24
CA ALA A 81 -15.16 -14.93 -2.15
C ALA A 81 -13.74 -15.38 -2.52
N LEU A 82 -13.17 -14.84 -3.61
CA LEU A 82 -11.81 -15.17 -4.04
C LEU A 82 -10.76 -14.74 -3.02
N PHE A 83 -10.91 -13.54 -2.44
CA PHE A 83 -10.00 -13.05 -1.42
C PHE A 83 -10.02 -13.92 -0.17
N PHE A 84 -11.20 -14.23 0.37
CA PHE A 84 -11.31 -15.07 1.58
C PHE A 84 -10.91 -16.52 1.32
N ALA A 85 -11.22 -17.07 0.13
CA ALA A 85 -10.73 -18.38 -0.26
C ALA A 85 -9.19 -18.43 -0.23
N ALA A 86 -8.52 -17.46 -0.84
CA ALA A 86 -7.07 -17.37 -0.80
C ALA A 86 -6.52 -17.14 0.61
N LEU A 87 -7.17 -16.28 1.40
CA LEU A 87 -6.80 -15.99 2.80
C LEU A 87 -6.79 -17.26 3.65
N PHE A 88 -7.75 -18.17 3.44
CA PHE A 88 -7.87 -19.42 4.20
C PHE A 88 -7.04 -20.56 3.61
N MET A 89 -6.75 -20.55 2.32
CA MET A 89 -5.98 -21.58 1.64
C MET A 89 -4.48 -21.53 1.96
N GLY A 90 -3.95 -20.34 2.29
CA GLY A 90 -2.59 -20.21 2.83
C GLY A 90 -1.85 -18.95 2.39
N HIS A 91 -0.67 -18.75 2.97
CA HIS A 91 0.19 -17.59 2.75
C HIS A 91 0.61 -17.44 1.28
N ILE A 92 0.93 -18.55 0.60
CA ILE A 92 1.37 -18.54 -0.80
C ILE A 92 0.31 -17.93 -1.73
N TYR A 93 -0.97 -18.20 -1.50
CA TYR A 93 -2.06 -17.66 -2.32
C TYR A 93 -2.21 -16.16 -2.15
N ILE A 94 -2.05 -15.65 -0.92
CA ILE A 94 -2.05 -14.22 -0.66
C ILE A 94 -0.84 -13.54 -1.31
N ILE A 95 0.34 -14.14 -1.24
CA ILE A 95 1.55 -13.63 -1.93
C ILE A 95 1.32 -13.58 -3.44
N CYS A 96 0.72 -14.61 -4.03
CA CYS A 96 0.35 -14.62 -5.45
C CYS A 96 -0.66 -13.52 -5.80
N ILE A 97 -1.68 -13.29 -4.95
CA ILE A 97 -2.65 -12.21 -5.15
C ILE A 97 -1.97 -10.84 -5.07
N ILE A 98 -1.14 -10.58 -4.07
CA ILE A 98 -0.40 -9.32 -3.94
C ILE A 98 0.46 -9.10 -5.18
N THR A 99 1.16 -10.14 -5.64
CA THR A 99 1.98 -10.12 -6.85
C THR A 99 1.16 -9.82 -8.11
N ALA A 100 -0.03 -10.41 -8.25
CA ALA A 100 -0.92 -10.15 -9.38
C ALA A 100 -1.47 -8.72 -9.34
N ILE A 101 -1.92 -8.25 -8.17
CA ILE A 101 -2.44 -6.91 -7.95
C ILE A 101 -1.39 -5.86 -8.33
N GLN A 102 -0.14 -6.00 -7.86
CA GLN A 102 0.90 -5.03 -8.21
C GLN A 102 1.21 -5.00 -9.72
N ILE A 103 1.19 -6.14 -10.41
CA ILE A 103 1.49 -6.21 -11.85
C ILE A 103 0.38 -5.49 -12.62
N VAL A 104 -0.88 -5.71 -12.24
CA VAL A 104 -2.02 -5.03 -12.88
C VAL A 104 -2.01 -3.54 -12.55
N SER A 105 -1.74 -3.14 -11.31
CA SER A 105 -1.60 -1.72 -10.92
C SER A 105 -0.48 -1.02 -11.69
N PHE A 106 0.69 -1.65 -11.79
CA PHE A 106 1.81 -1.11 -12.55
C PHE A 106 1.43 -0.93 -14.02
N LYS A 107 0.80 -1.93 -14.63
CA LYS A 107 0.30 -1.85 -16.01
C LYS A 107 -0.65 -0.66 -16.21
N GLU A 108 -1.62 -0.47 -15.31
CA GLU A 108 -2.58 0.64 -15.38
C GLU A 108 -1.88 2.00 -15.27
N VAL A 109 -0.98 2.19 -14.31
CA VAL A 109 -0.25 3.44 -14.11
C VAL A 109 0.67 3.76 -15.30
N ILE A 110 1.34 2.76 -15.87
CA ILE A 110 2.17 2.93 -17.07
C ILE A 110 1.33 3.24 -18.31
N ALA A 111 0.12 2.69 -18.42
CA ALA A 111 -0.76 2.94 -19.57
C ALA A 111 -1.17 4.42 -19.67
N ILE A 112 -1.31 5.12 -18.54
CA ILE A 112 -1.69 6.55 -18.51
C ILE A 112 -0.59 7.45 -19.09
N ALA A 113 0.68 7.16 -18.78
CA ALA A 113 1.80 7.96 -19.27
C ALA A 113 2.05 7.79 -20.78
N ASN A 114 1.63 6.66 -21.35
CA ASN A 114 1.83 6.32 -22.75
C ASN A 114 0.68 6.82 -23.63
N VAL A 115 0.60 8.14 -23.82
CA VAL A 115 -0.42 8.77 -24.70
C VAL A 115 -0.35 8.18 -26.12
N PRO A 116 -1.47 7.73 -26.73
CA PRO A 116 -1.47 6.89 -27.94
C PRO A 116 -0.82 7.51 -29.19
N SER A 117 -0.84 8.83 -29.35
CA SER A 117 -0.45 9.49 -30.60
C SER A 117 1.07 9.55 -30.84
N ARG A 118 1.91 9.43 -29.81
CA ARG A 118 3.39 9.40 -29.91
C ARG A 118 4.02 8.03 -29.63
N ALA A 119 3.24 7.05 -29.16
CA ALA A 119 3.74 5.75 -28.74
C ALA A 119 3.99 4.76 -29.89
N ARG A 120 3.53 5.05 -31.12
CA ARG A 120 3.55 4.08 -32.23
C ARG A 120 4.93 3.87 -32.85
N SER A 121 5.89 4.79 -32.64
CA SER A 121 7.23 4.72 -33.24
C SER A 121 8.29 4.02 -32.39
N LEU A 122 8.05 3.72 -31.11
CA LEU A 122 9.08 3.26 -30.17
C LEU A 122 8.68 1.96 -29.44
N ARG A 123 8.81 0.81 -30.11
CA ARG A 123 8.53 -0.51 -29.49
C ARG A 123 9.43 -0.81 -28.27
N SER A 124 10.65 -0.26 -28.25
CA SER A 124 11.66 -0.48 -27.20
C SER A 124 11.29 0.09 -25.82
N THR A 125 10.44 1.11 -25.75
CA THR A 125 10.08 1.73 -24.45
C THR A 125 9.12 0.86 -23.64
N LYS A 126 8.25 0.10 -24.32
CA LYS A 126 7.31 -0.83 -23.65
C LYS A 126 8.03 -2.02 -23.04
N SER A 127 8.96 -2.63 -23.77
CA SER A 127 9.76 -3.75 -23.25
C SER A 127 10.61 -3.32 -22.06
N LEU A 128 11.13 -2.09 -22.11
CA LEU A 128 11.93 -1.54 -21.02
C LEU A 128 11.13 -1.35 -19.72
N ASN A 129 9.87 -0.92 -19.79
CA ASN A 129 9.03 -0.79 -18.59
C ASN A 129 8.81 -2.14 -17.89
N TRP A 130 8.59 -3.22 -18.66
CA TRP A 130 8.47 -4.57 -18.12
C TRP A 130 9.80 -5.13 -17.61
N TYR A 131 10.91 -4.80 -18.26
CA TYR A 131 12.26 -5.15 -17.80
C TYR A 131 12.55 -4.54 -16.42
N TRP A 132 12.21 -3.26 -16.22
CA TRP A 132 12.38 -2.60 -14.93
C TRP A 132 11.51 -3.23 -13.86
N LEU A 133 10.25 -3.56 -14.15
CA LEU A 133 9.38 -4.29 -13.23
C LEU A 133 10.01 -5.62 -12.81
N ALA A 134 10.45 -6.44 -13.76
CA ALA A 134 11.06 -7.74 -13.48
C ALA A 134 12.34 -7.59 -12.65
N THR A 135 13.18 -6.61 -12.97
CA THR A 135 14.44 -6.34 -12.25
C THR A 135 14.16 -5.92 -10.80
N THR A 136 13.21 -5.00 -10.58
CA THR A 136 12.84 -4.54 -9.24
C THR A 136 12.17 -5.66 -8.43
N MET A 137 11.28 -6.44 -9.05
CA MET A 137 10.67 -7.60 -8.40
C MET A 137 11.72 -8.64 -8.01
N TYR A 138 12.67 -8.95 -8.90
CA TYR A 138 13.77 -9.85 -8.59
C TYR A 138 14.55 -9.33 -7.38
N PHE A 139 15.03 -8.10 -7.41
CA PHE A 139 15.80 -7.50 -6.31
C PHE A 139 15.06 -7.59 -4.96
N LEU A 140 13.83 -7.08 -4.89
CA LEU A 140 13.08 -6.99 -3.65
C LEU A 140 12.56 -8.36 -3.17
N TYR A 141 11.90 -9.12 -4.04
CA TYR A 141 11.24 -10.36 -3.64
C TYR A 141 12.26 -11.50 -3.50
N GLY A 142 13.32 -11.48 -4.29
CA GLY A 142 14.43 -12.41 -4.16
C GLY A 142 15.06 -12.34 -2.78
N GLU A 143 15.29 -11.14 -2.23
CA GLU A 143 15.86 -10.99 -0.89
C GLU A 143 14.95 -11.60 0.19
N THR A 144 13.65 -11.31 0.16
CA THR A 144 12.66 -11.90 1.07
C THR A 144 12.62 -13.43 0.95
N VAL A 145 12.53 -13.95 -0.27
CA VAL A 145 12.43 -15.40 -0.53
C VAL A 145 13.70 -16.12 -0.05
N ILE A 146 14.88 -15.56 -0.30
CA ILE A 146 16.15 -16.11 0.19
C ILE A 146 16.20 -16.12 1.71
N TYR A 147 15.69 -15.07 2.36
CA TYR A 147 15.67 -14.97 3.83
C TYR A 147 14.79 -16.05 4.47
N TYR A 148 13.52 -16.17 4.06
CA TYR A 148 12.58 -17.13 4.68
C TYR A 148 12.80 -18.58 4.22
N PHE A 149 13.31 -18.82 3.01
CA PHE A 149 13.49 -20.17 2.44
C PHE A 149 14.95 -20.57 2.25
N LYS A 150 15.86 -20.00 3.05
CA LYS A 150 17.30 -20.27 3.00
C LYS A 150 17.62 -21.77 2.99
N HIS A 151 16.95 -22.57 3.81
CA HIS A 151 17.16 -24.01 3.90
C HIS A 151 16.78 -24.78 2.63
N ILE A 152 15.78 -24.32 1.88
CA ILE A 152 15.34 -24.98 0.63
C ILE A 152 16.24 -24.54 -0.52
N ILE A 153 16.53 -23.25 -0.58
CA ILE A 153 17.24 -22.63 -1.70
C ILE A 153 18.73 -22.98 -1.71
N LEU A 154 19.37 -23.12 -0.54
CA LEU A 154 20.80 -23.46 -0.44
C LEU A 154 21.12 -24.92 -0.77
N VAL A 155 20.13 -25.80 -0.83
CA VAL A 155 20.32 -27.22 -1.15
C VAL A 155 20.35 -27.45 -2.67
N ASP A 156 19.71 -26.57 -3.44
CA ASP A 156 19.63 -26.68 -4.89
C ASP A 156 20.86 -26.06 -5.57
N LYS A 157 21.59 -26.86 -6.37
CA LYS A 157 22.81 -26.44 -7.07
C LYS A 157 22.58 -25.31 -8.08
N VAL A 158 21.38 -25.20 -8.66
CA VAL A 158 21.03 -24.19 -9.67
C VAL A 158 20.62 -22.88 -8.98
N LEU A 159 19.89 -22.97 -7.86
CA LEU A 159 19.43 -21.78 -7.12
C LEU A 159 20.52 -21.19 -6.21
N LEU A 160 21.49 -21.99 -5.78
CA LEU A 160 22.60 -21.56 -4.93
C LEU A 160 23.37 -20.33 -5.46
N PRO A 161 23.87 -20.28 -6.71
CA PRO A 161 24.56 -19.10 -7.23
C PRO A 161 23.63 -17.88 -7.32
N LEU A 162 22.36 -18.09 -7.66
CA LEU A 162 21.36 -17.04 -7.77
C LEU A 162 21.06 -16.40 -6.39
N ALA A 163 21.04 -17.21 -5.33
CA ALA A 163 20.79 -16.75 -3.98
C ALA A 163 22.01 -16.09 -3.33
N THR A 164 23.19 -16.69 -3.47
CA THR A 164 24.45 -16.17 -2.89
C THR A 164 24.90 -14.87 -3.53
N HIS A 165 24.70 -14.72 -4.85
CA HIS A 165 25.10 -13.52 -5.60
C HIS A 165 23.92 -12.59 -5.92
N HIS A 166 22.77 -12.79 -5.27
CA HIS A 166 21.51 -12.08 -5.52
C HIS A 166 21.67 -10.56 -5.66
N ARG A 167 22.36 -9.93 -4.69
CA ARG A 167 22.58 -8.47 -4.67
C ARG A 167 23.41 -8.00 -5.87
N PHE A 168 24.46 -8.74 -6.21
CA PHE A 168 25.33 -8.39 -7.34
C PHE A 168 24.61 -8.61 -8.69
N ILE A 169 23.89 -9.72 -8.84
CA ILE A 169 23.09 -10.00 -10.05
C ILE A 169 22.04 -8.90 -10.24
N SER A 170 21.35 -8.50 -9.17
CA SER A 170 20.37 -7.40 -9.21
C SER A 170 20.99 -6.08 -9.66
N PHE A 171 22.19 -5.75 -9.17
CA PHE A 171 22.93 -4.58 -9.60
C PHE A 171 23.29 -4.63 -11.10
N ILE A 172 23.78 -5.76 -11.59
CA ILE A 172 24.11 -5.95 -13.01
C ILE A 172 22.87 -5.85 -13.90
N LEU A 173 21.73 -6.42 -13.48
CA LEU A 173 20.45 -6.28 -14.19
C LEU A 173 20.02 -4.81 -14.26
N TYR A 174 20.17 -4.05 -13.18
CA TYR A 174 19.85 -2.62 -13.19
C TYR A 174 20.74 -1.85 -14.17
N VAL A 175 22.06 -2.08 -14.11
CA VAL A 175 23.04 -1.42 -15.02
C VAL A 175 22.74 -1.77 -16.48
N PHE A 176 22.43 -3.03 -16.78
CA PHE A 176 22.07 -3.44 -18.14
C PHE A 176 20.81 -2.71 -18.64
N GLY A 177 19.77 -2.61 -17.81
CA GLY A 177 18.57 -1.83 -18.12
C GLY A 177 18.88 -0.35 -18.37
N PHE A 178 19.81 0.22 -17.62
CA PHE A 178 20.21 1.61 -17.75
C PHE A 178 20.98 1.85 -19.05
N VAL A 179 21.96 1.00 -19.37
CA VAL A 179 22.69 1.03 -20.64
C VAL A 179 21.73 0.83 -21.82
N PHE A 180 20.78 -0.09 -21.71
CA PHE A 180 19.74 -0.32 -22.71
C PHE A 180 18.85 0.92 -22.90
N PHE A 181 18.47 1.60 -21.81
CA PHE A 181 17.73 2.86 -21.90
C PHE A 181 18.52 3.93 -22.67
N VAL A 182 19.78 4.15 -22.29
CA VAL A 182 20.66 5.17 -22.90
C VAL A 182 20.89 4.87 -24.39
N THR A 183 21.14 3.61 -24.75
CA THR A 183 21.32 3.20 -26.16
C THR A 183 20.02 3.27 -26.96
N SER A 184 18.86 3.18 -26.31
CA SER A 184 17.55 3.34 -26.96
C SER A 184 17.15 4.80 -27.23
N LEU A 185 17.94 5.78 -26.79
CA LEU A 185 17.62 7.20 -26.95
C LEU A 185 17.59 7.61 -28.43
N GLN A 186 16.51 8.31 -28.82
CA GLN A 186 16.33 8.79 -30.18
C GLN A 186 16.19 10.31 -30.22
N ALA A 187 16.94 10.94 -31.12
CA ALA A 187 16.86 12.38 -31.36
C ALA A 187 15.42 12.81 -31.65
N GLY A 188 15.01 13.95 -31.08
CA GLY A 188 13.64 14.47 -31.17
C GLY A 188 12.63 13.88 -30.17
N HIS A 189 12.97 12.78 -29.48
CA HIS A 189 12.07 12.11 -28.53
C HIS A 189 12.56 12.11 -27.07
N TYR A 190 13.68 12.77 -26.76
CA TYR A 190 14.31 12.76 -25.42
C TYR A 190 13.33 13.13 -24.30
N LYS A 191 12.57 14.22 -24.45
CA LYS A 191 11.60 14.64 -23.43
C LYS A 191 10.60 13.53 -23.11
N PHE A 192 10.12 12.81 -24.13
CA PHE A 192 9.21 11.70 -23.93
C PHE A 192 9.89 10.50 -23.25
N GLN A 193 11.08 10.12 -23.72
CA GLN A 193 11.83 8.98 -23.16
C GLN A 193 12.23 9.19 -21.70
N PHE A 194 12.76 10.37 -21.35
CA PHE A 194 13.07 10.72 -19.97
C PHE A 194 11.83 10.83 -19.09
N THR A 195 10.71 11.34 -19.64
CA THR A 195 9.44 11.38 -18.90
C THR A 195 8.93 9.96 -18.61
N ASN A 196 8.97 9.05 -19.60
CA ASN A 196 8.58 7.65 -19.40
C ASN A 196 9.53 6.93 -18.42
N PHE A 197 10.84 7.20 -18.50
CA PHE A 197 11.82 6.65 -17.55
C PHE A 197 11.52 7.09 -16.11
N ALA A 198 11.32 8.40 -15.90
CA ALA A 198 10.98 8.95 -14.59
C ALA A 198 9.63 8.42 -14.08
N TRP A 199 8.63 8.36 -14.96
CA TRP A 199 7.30 7.83 -14.62
C TRP A 199 7.36 6.35 -14.23
N THR A 200 8.16 5.56 -14.96
CA THR A 200 8.35 4.14 -14.65
C THR A 200 8.99 3.95 -13.28
N HIS A 201 10.05 4.70 -12.96
CA HIS A 201 10.71 4.62 -11.65
C HIS A 201 9.79 5.10 -10.51
N MET A 202 9.02 6.17 -10.74
CA MET A 202 7.98 6.61 -9.79
C MET A 202 6.93 5.51 -9.55
N ALA A 203 6.46 4.84 -10.61
CA ALA A 203 5.50 3.75 -10.48
C ALA A 203 6.08 2.53 -9.74
N LEU A 204 7.34 2.16 -10.00
CA LEU A 204 8.03 1.10 -9.27
C LEU A 204 8.14 1.43 -7.77
N TYR A 205 8.49 2.67 -7.46
CA TYR A 205 8.58 3.12 -6.06
C TYR A 205 7.21 3.13 -5.37
N LEU A 206 6.18 3.67 -6.01
CA LEU A 206 4.87 3.80 -5.38
C LEU A 206 4.09 2.48 -5.29
N ILE A 207 4.35 1.53 -6.19
CA ILE A 207 3.60 0.27 -6.27
C ILE A 207 4.45 -0.90 -5.78
N VAL A 208 5.60 -1.17 -6.41
CA VAL A 208 6.35 -2.42 -6.20
C VAL A 208 7.08 -2.41 -4.86
N VAL A 209 7.69 -1.28 -4.47
CA VAL A 209 8.34 -1.16 -3.16
C VAL A 209 7.32 -1.27 -2.03
N GLN A 210 6.16 -0.61 -2.15
CA GLN A 210 5.11 -0.71 -1.14
C GLN A 210 4.49 -2.12 -1.09
N ALA A 211 4.29 -2.77 -2.24
CA ALA A 211 3.82 -4.15 -2.32
C ALA A 211 4.80 -5.16 -1.70
N HIS A 212 6.12 -4.93 -1.82
CA HIS A 212 7.13 -5.74 -1.13
C HIS A 212 6.94 -5.70 0.39
N PHE A 213 6.70 -4.52 0.97
CA PHE A 213 6.44 -4.41 2.41
C PHE A 213 5.13 -5.10 2.82
N ILE A 214 4.10 -5.05 1.99
CA ILE A 214 2.86 -5.82 2.21
C ILE A 214 3.15 -7.33 2.21
N MET A 215 4.00 -7.81 1.29
CA MET A 215 4.41 -9.21 1.29
C MET A 215 5.15 -9.57 2.57
N ASN A 216 6.10 -8.74 3.03
CA ASN A 216 6.83 -9.00 4.27
C ASN A 216 5.89 -9.07 5.49
N ASN A 217 4.85 -8.24 5.54
CA ASN A 217 3.81 -8.37 6.58
C ASN A 217 3.15 -9.76 6.59
N VAL A 218 2.90 -10.35 5.42
CA VAL A 218 2.33 -11.72 5.32
C VAL A 218 3.27 -12.74 5.96
N PHE A 219 4.58 -12.58 5.77
CA PHE A 219 5.57 -13.49 6.35
C PHE A 219 5.70 -13.36 7.87
N GLU A 220 5.53 -12.16 8.43
CA GLU A 220 5.53 -11.93 9.88
C GLU A 220 4.23 -12.42 10.57
N GLY A 221 3.18 -12.65 9.80
CA GLY A 221 1.92 -13.24 10.24
C GLY A 221 0.72 -12.60 9.55
N MET A 222 -0.30 -13.42 9.24
CA MET A 222 -1.48 -12.95 8.47
C MET A 222 -2.21 -11.78 9.12
N ILE A 223 -2.10 -11.60 10.43
CA ILE A 223 -2.67 -10.44 11.14
C ILE A 223 -2.09 -9.11 10.65
N TRP A 224 -0.79 -9.04 10.37
CA TRP A 224 -0.11 -7.82 9.92
C TRP A 224 -0.46 -7.45 8.47
N PHE A 225 -1.02 -8.38 7.71
CA PHE A 225 -1.59 -8.13 6.40
C PHE A 225 -3.09 -7.81 6.46
N PHE A 226 -3.87 -8.73 7.05
CA PHE A 226 -5.32 -8.68 6.96
C PHE A 226 -5.95 -7.60 7.84
N LEU A 227 -5.43 -7.37 9.05
CA LEU A 227 -5.99 -6.34 9.93
C LEU A 227 -5.83 -4.94 9.30
N PRO A 228 -4.64 -4.46 8.88
CA PRO A 228 -4.49 -3.18 8.18
C PRO A 228 -5.38 -3.06 6.94
N ALA A 229 -5.46 -4.12 6.12
CA ALA A 229 -6.28 -4.11 4.92
C ALA A 229 -7.77 -3.96 5.23
N ALA A 230 -8.25 -4.70 6.24
CA ALA A 230 -9.63 -4.62 6.72
C ALA A 230 -9.95 -3.25 7.31
N LEU A 231 -9.01 -2.61 8.02
CA LEU A 231 -9.19 -1.27 8.59
C LEU A 231 -9.41 -0.21 7.50
N VAL A 232 -8.65 -0.26 6.40
CA VAL A 232 -8.86 0.66 5.27
C VAL A 232 -10.22 0.43 4.61
N ILE A 233 -10.61 -0.82 4.38
CA ILE A 233 -11.93 -1.16 3.80
C ILE A 233 -13.06 -0.66 4.69
N THR A 234 -12.96 -0.93 5.99
CA THR A 234 -13.94 -0.51 6.99
C THR A 234 -14.01 1.02 7.07
N ASN A 235 -12.87 1.71 7.04
CA ASN A 235 -12.82 3.16 7.05
C ASN A 235 -13.53 3.76 5.82
N ASP A 236 -13.30 3.23 4.62
CA ASP A 236 -13.99 3.71 3.41
C ASP A 236 -15.52 3.48 3.46
N ILE A 237 -15.97 2.35 4.01
CA ILE A 237 -17.39 2.05 4.20
C ILE A 237 -18.02 3.05 5.18
N PHE A 238 -17.42 3.23 6.36
CA PHE A 238 -17.99 4.13 7.37
C PHE A 238 -17.84 5.61 7.00
N ALA A 239 -16.81 5.99 6.25
CA ALA A 239 -16.69 7.34 5.71
C ALA A 239 -17.85 7.66 4.75
N TYR A 240 -18.27 6.69 3.95
CA TYR A 240 -19.44 6.82 3.08
C TYR A 240 -20.74 6.87 3.89
N ILE A 241 -20.95 5.95 4.85
CA ILE A 241 -22.18 5.88 5.66
C ILE A 241 -22.35 7.14 6.51
N CYS A 242 -21.34 7.50 7.31
CA CYS A 242 -21.38 8.71 8.13
C CYS A 242 -21.42 9.98 7.26
N GLY A 243 -20.79 9.96 6.08
CA GLY A 243 -20.85 11.06 5.13
C GLY A 243 -22.26 11.31 4.57
N ILE A 244 -23.06 10.27 4.33
CA ILE A 244 -24.46 10.43 3.90
C ILE A 244 -25.37 10.86 5.06
N LEU A 245 -25.17 10.28 6.25
CA LEU A 245 -26.05 10.55 7.40
C LEU A 245 -25.82 11.92 8.03
N PHE A 246 -24.56 12.36 8.13
CA PHE A 246 -24.16 13.54 8.89
C PHE A 246 -23.38 14.57 8.08
N GLY A 247 -23.04 14.29 6.83
CA GLY A 247 -22.15 15.12 6.02
C GLY A 247 -22.75 16.48 5.69
N ARG A 248 -22.03 17.54 6.05
CA ARG A 248 -22.38 18.94 5.73
C ARG A 248 -21.19 19.73 5.23
N THR A 249 -20.00 19.47 5.77
CA THR A 249 -18.79 20.23 5.44
C THR A 249 -17.87 19.44 4.52
N GLN A 250 -17.47 20.05 3.41
CA GLN A 250 -16.57 19.43 2.44
C GLN A 250 -15.13 19.35 2.98
N LEU A 251 -14.49 18.19 2.84
CA LEU A 251 -13.13 17.96 3.34
C LEU A 251 -12.05 18.57 2.42
N ILE A 252 -12.11 18.32 1.11
CA ILE A 252 -11.11 18.79 0.14
C ILE A 252 -11.73 19.13 -1.22
N LYS A 253 -11.26 20.21 -1.86
CA LYS A 253 -11.74 20.66 -3.18
C LYS A 253 -11.53 19.63 -4.29
N LEU A 254 -10.45 18.87 -4.23
CA LEU A 254 -10.12 17.82 -5.21
C LEU A 254 -11.14 16.67 -5.20
N SER A 255 -11.85 16.45 -4.10
CA SER A 255 -12.81 15.35 -3.93
C SER A 255 -14.12 15.86 -3.31
N PRO A 256 -15.03 16.42 -4.14
CA PRO A 256 -16.21 17.16 -3.66
C PRO A 256 -17.21 16.34 -2.85
N LYS A 257 -17.16 15.01 -2.94
CA LYS A 257 -18.08 14.11 -2.22
C LYS A 257 -17.60 13.70 -0.82
N LYS A 258 -16.37 14.04 -0.42
CA LYS A 258 -15.86 13.67 0.91
C LYS A 258 -16.15 14.78 1.92
N THR A 259 -16.70 14.41 3.07
CA THR A 259 -17.11 15.32 4.14
C THR A 259 -16.27 15.14 5.39
N VAL A 260 -16.15 16.20 6.21
CA VAL A 260 -15.40 16.15 7.48
C VAL A 260 -16.13 15.25 8.49
N GLU A 261 -17.46 15.33 8.55
CA GLU A 261 -18.24 14.50 9.47
C GLU A 261 -18.15 13.01 9.10
N GLY A 262 -18.11 12.70 7.81
CA GLY A 262 -17.85 11.35 7.32
C GLY A 262 -16.46 10.86 7.74
N PHE A 263 -15.44 11.71 7.62
CA PHE A 263 -14.07 11.38 8.01
C PHE A 263 -13.93 11.11 9.51
N VAL A 264 -14.49 11.98 10.37
CA VAL A 264 -14.46 11.80 11.83
C VAL A 264 -15.28 10.59 12.28
N GLY A 265 -16.48 10.40 11.70
CA GLY A 265 -17.32 9.24 12.01
C GLY A 265 -16.65 7.91 11.62
N ALA A 266 -15.97 7.88 10.47
CA ALA A 266 -15.20 6.72 10.04
C ALA A 266 -14.07 6.38 11.01
N TRP A 267 -13.37 7.38 11.54
CA TRP A 267 -12.29 7.18 12.49
C TRP A 267 -12.76 6.46 13.75
N ILE A 268 -13.85 6.93 14.36
CA ILE A 268 -14.42 6.32 15.57
C ILE A 268 -14.87 4.88 15.29
N MET A 269 -15.58 4.65 14.19
CA MET A 269 -16.07 3.31 13.83
C MET A 269 -14.93 2.35 13.50
N THR A 270 -13.87 2.83 12.85
CA THR A 270 -12.69 2.03 12.51
C THR A 270 -11.93 1.62 13.77
N ILE A 271 -11.84 2.49 14.78
CA ILE A 271 -11.25 2.14 16.09
C ILE A 271 -12.05 1.00 16.76
N ILE A 272 -13.37 1.14 16.84
CA ILE A 272 -14.23 0.11 17.45
C ILE A 272 -14.06 -1.22 16.71
N PHE A 273 -14.06 -1.18 15.38
CA PHE A 273 -13.84 -2.35 14.55
C PHE A 273 -12.45 -2.97 14.75
N ALA A 274 -11.39 -2.15 14.90
CA ALA A 274 -10.04 -2.63 15.16
C ALA A 274 -9.93 -3.41 16.46
N MET A 275 -10.55 -2.90 17.53
CA MET A 275 -10.59 -3.55 18.84
C MET A 275 -11.33 -4.89 18.75
N LEU A 276 -12.46 -4.94 18.06
CA LEU A 276 -13.23 -6.17 17.87
C LEU A 276 -12.46 -7.20 17.03
N LEU A 277 -11.97 -6.78 15.85
CA LEU A 277 -11.33 -7.67 14.89
C LEU A 277 -10.02 -8.24 15.44
N SER A 278 -9.17 -7.41 16.05
CA SER A 278 -7.94 -7.88 16.69
C SER A 278 -8.23 -8.92 17.78
N SER A 279 -9.26 -8.70 18.60
CA SER A 279 -9.69 -9.65 19.64
C SER A 279 -10.14 -11.00 19.09
N ILE A 280 -10.75 -11.01 17.90
CA ILE A 280 -11.16 -12.25 17.22
C ILE A 280 -9.94 -12.96 16.63
N MET A 281 -9.07 -12.23 15.94
CA MET A 281 -7.92 -12.79 15.22
C MET A 281 -6.87 -13.40 16.16
N MET A 282 -6.64 -12.79 17.33
CA MET A 282 -5.67 -13.30 18.32
C MET A 282 -6.01 -14.71 18.85
N ARG A 283 -7.26 -15.18 18.70
CA ARG A 283 -7.66 -16.52 19.13
C ARG A 283 -7.11 -17.64 18.26
N SER A 284 -6.64 -17.32 17.04
CA SER A 284 -6.18 -18.32 16.08
C SER A 284 -4.68 -18.17 15.80
N LYS A 285 -3.95 -19.28 15.99
CA LYS A 285 -2.50 -19.37 15.73
C LYS A 285 -2.15 -19.11 14.27
N TYR A 286 -3.06 -19.42 13.33
CA TYR A 286 -2.87 -19.14 11.91
C TYR A 286 -2.67 -17.66 11.62
N PHE A 287 -3.34 -16.77 12.36
CA PHE A 287 -3.22 -15.33 12.12
C PHE A 287 -2.01 -14.69 12.80
N ILE A 288 -1.61 -15.19 13.96
CA ILE A 288 -0.58 -14.55 14.80
C ILE A 288 0.83 -15.08 14.59
N CYS A 289 0.98 -16.30 14.08
CA CYS A 289 2.28 -16.92 13.90
C CYS A 289 2.97 -16.45 12.62
N PRO A 290 4.29 -16.20 12.65
CA PRO A 290 5.07 -15.98 11.44
C PRO A 290 5.15 -17.25 10.59
N VAL A 291 5.41 -17.07 9.30
CA VAL A 291 5.44 -18.14 8.31
C VAL A 291 6.66 -19.03 8.52
N ASN A 292 6.39 -20.29 8.89
CA ASN A 292 7.40 -21.36 8.92
C ASN A 292 7.19 -22.38 7.80
N ASP A 293 5.97 -22.44 7.24
CA ASP A 293 5.60 -23.33 6.13
C ASP A 293 4.59 -22.59 5.22
N LEU A 294 4.91 -22.51 3.93
CA LEU A 294 4.05 -21.88 2.91
C LEU A 294 2.80 -22.69 2.58
N GLY A 295 2.83 -24.01 2.81
CA GLY A 295 1.71 -24.91 2.57
C GLY A 295 0.66 -24.89 3.69
N ALA A 296 0.95 -24.22 4.80
CA ALA A 296 0.04 -24.15 5.93
C ALA A 296 -1.22 -23.33 5.58
N ASN A 297 -2.37 -23.93 5.87
CA ASN A 297 -3.70 -23.34 5.72
C ASN A 297 -4.37 -23.16 7.08
N ILE A 298 -5.59 -22.61 7.10
CA ILE A 298 -6.32 -22.36 8.35
C ILE A 298 -6.63 -23.64 9.16
N PHE A 299 -6.73 -24.80 8.49
CA PHE A 299 -7.05 -26.09 9.11
C PHE A 299 -5.82 -26.79 9.68
N THR A 300 -4.69 -26.71 8.98
CA THR A 300 -3.40 -27.27 9.47
C THR A 300 -2.82 -26.40 10.58
N GLY A 301 -3.08 -25.09 10.50
CA GLY A 301 -2.53 -24.09 11.41
C GLY A 301 -1.01 -23.96 11.32
N LEU A 302 -0.45 -23.06 12.13
CA LEU A 302 1.00 -22.94 12.33
C LEU A 302 1.34 -23.16 13.81
N LYS A 303 2.55 -23.69 14.03
CA LYS A 303 3.13 -23.84 15.37
C LYS A 303 4.20 -22.78 15.55
N CYS A 304 4.00 -21.92 16.54
CA CYS A 304 4.96 -20.93 17.00
C CYS A 304 4.72 -20.61 18.48
N ASP A 305 5.71 -20.02 19.12
CA ASP A 305 5.51 -19.34 20.39
C ASP A 305 4.93 -17.95 20.11
N PRO A 306 3.73 -17.62 20.63
CA PRO A 306 3.09 -16.35 20.34
C PRO A 306 3.94 -15.20 20.87
N ASN A 307 4.01 -14.12 20.09
CA ASN A 307 4.62 -12.88 20.54
C ASN A 307 3.85 -12.37 21.80
N PRO A 308 4.55 -11.97 22.88
CA PRO A 308 3.96 -11.36 24.09
C PRO A 308 2.92 -10.26 23.83
N VAL A 309 2.98 -9.58 22.69
CA VAL A 309 1.98 -8.59 22.27
C VAL A 309 0.55 -9.18 22.21
N PHE A 310 0.41 -10.48 21.96
CA PHE A 310 -0.87 -11.19 21.88
C PHE A 310 -1.32 -11.77 23.22
N LEU A 311 -0.47 -11.76 24.25
CA LEU A 311 -0.81 -12.29 25.57
C LEU A 311 -1.48 -11.19 26.41
N PRO A 312 -2.61 -11.49 27.09
CA PRO A 312 -3.27 -10.50 27.93
C PRO A 312 -2.37 -10.09 29.09
N LYS A 313 -2.24 -8.78 29.30
CA LYS A 313 -1.54 -8.20 30.44
C LYS A 313 -2.53 -7.38 31.27
N THR A 314 -2.44 -7.47 32.58
CA THR A 314 -3.21 -6.63 33.49
C THR A 314 -2.46 -5.32 33.68
N TYR A 315 -3.14 -4.21 33.39
CA TYR A 315 -2.65 -2.85 33.60
C TYR A 315 -3.37 -2.24 34.78
N GLU A 316 -2.58 -1.69 35.70
CA GLU A 316 -3.06 -0.89 36.82
C GLU A 316 -3.08 0.57 36.36
N LEU A 317 -4.27 1.18 36.36
CA LEU A 317 -4.43 2.57 35.95
C LEU A 317 -3.90 3.49 37.07
N PRO A 318 -3.20 4.59 36.74
CA PRO A 318 -2.82 5.59 37.74
C PRO A 318 -4.08 6.12 38.44
N GLU A 319 -3.95 6.52 39.71
CA GLU A 319 -5.01 7.22 40.43
C GLU A 319 -5.42 8.47 39.64
N LEU A 320 -6.58 8.42 38.96
CA LEU A 320 -7.12 9.60 38.31
C LEU A 320 -7.66 10.53 39.39
N PHE A 321 -7.21 11.78 39.39
CA PHE A 321 -7.51 12.84 40.36
C PHE A 321 -9.01 13.06 40.68
N PHE A 322 -9.92 12.51 39.89
CA PHE A 322 -11.37 12.64 40.05
C PHE A 322 -12.08 11.39 40.59
N LEU A 323 -11.36 10.30 40.86
CA LEU A 323 -11.91 9.07 41.45
C LEU A 323 -11.48 8.95 42.92
N PRO A 324 -12.34 8.41 43.81
CA PRO A 324 -11.98 8.20 45.20
C PRO A 324 -10.80 7.23 45.34
N ASP A 325 -9.90 7.50 46.29
CA ASP A 325 -8.64 6.77 46.58
C ASP A 325 -8.80 5.24 46.84
N THR A 326 -10.04 4.73 46.88
CA THR A 326 -10.36 3.31 47.09
C THR A 326 -10.64 2.54 45.80
N ALA A 327 -10.65 3.20 44.64
CA ALA A 327 -11.02 2.59 43.36
C ALA A 327 -9.80 2.08 42.58
N ASN A 328 -9.30 0.90 42.93
CA ASN A 328 -8.26 0.20 42.15
C ASN A 328 -8.87 -0.40 40.88
N PHE A 329 -8.81 0.34 39.76
CA PHE A 329 -9.23 -0.15 38.45
C PHE A 329 -8.07 -0.90 37.77
N SER A 330 -8.22 -2.22 37.66
CA SER A 330 -7.35 -3.06 36.83
C SER A 330 -8.07 -3.44 35.54
N VAL A 331 -7.39 -3.26 34.40
CA VAL A 331 -7.93 -3.64 33.09
C VAL A 331 -7.02 -4.69 32.47
N THR A 332 -7.60 -5.83 32.10
CA THR A 332 -6.87 -6.89 31.40
C THR A 332 -7.09 -6.74 29.90
N ILE A 333 -6.06 -6.31 29.19
CA ILE A 333 -6.09 -6.07 27.75
C ILE A 333 -4.82 -6.66 27.12
N ALA A 334 -4.93 -7.22 25.91
CA ALA A 334 -3.75 -7.63 25.17
C ALA A 334 -3.09 -6.38 24.56
N PRO A 335 -1.74 -6.22 24.66
CA PRO A 335 -1.03 -5.09 24.06
C PRO A 335 -1.39 -4.88 22.57
N MET A 336 -1.66 -5.96 21.83
CA MET A 336 -2.09 -5.92 20.43
C MET A 336 -3.32 -5.03 20.18
N GLN A 337 -4.25 -4.93 21.14
CA GLN A 337 -5.43 -4.07 20.99
C GLN A 337 -5.04 -2.58 21.00
N ILE A 338 -4.02 -2.20 21.77
CA ILE A 338 -3.43 -0.85 21.76
C ILE A 338 -2.73 -0.61 20.41
N HIS A 339 -2.00 -1.59 19.88
CA HIS A 339 -1.41 -1.48 18.55
C HIS A 339 -2.48 -1.38 17.45
N ALA A 340 -3.59 -2.10 17.57
CA ALA A 340 -4.71 -2.03 16.64
C ALA A 340 -5.37 -0.63 16.61
N LEU A 341 -5.43 0.06 17.76
CA LEU A 341 -5.87 1.46 17.85
C LEU A 341 -4.96 2.39 17.02
N ASN A 342 -3.65 2.22 17.11
CA ASN A 342 -2.70 3.02 16.33
C ASN A 342 -2.81 2.73 14.83
N LEU A 343 -2.94 1.46 14.45
CA LEU A 343 -3.18 1.06 13.05
C LEU A 343 -4.50 1.66 12.52
N ALA A 344 -5.57 1.62 13.31
CA ALA A 344 -6.88 2.20 12.94
C ALA A 344 -6.82 3.71 12.77
N THR A 345 -6.10 4.39 13.66
CA THR A 345 -5.90 5.84 13.59
C THR A 345 -5.14 6.22 12.33
N PHE A 346 -4.08 5.50 11.97
CA PHE A 346 -3.36 5.73 10.73
C PHE A 346 -4.23 5.43 9.50
N ALA A 347 -4.95 4.29 9.50
CA ALA A 347 -5.85 3.88 8.42
C ALA A 347 -6.95 4.91 8.14
N SER A 348 -7.41 5.63 9.16
CA SER A 348 -8.44 6.65 9.00
C SER A 348 -7.86 8.03 8.69
N LEU A 349 -6.82 8.46 9.41
CA LEU A 349 -6.34 9.83 9.31
C LEU A 349 -5.36 10.05 8.14
N ILE A 350 -4.48 9.08 7.87
CA ILE A 350 -3.35 9.24 6.95
C ILE A 350 -3.53 8.44 5.67
N ALA A 351 -3.93 7.17 5.75
CA ALA A 351 -4.07 6.32 4.55
C ALA A 351 -4.97 6.92 3.44
N PRO A 352 -6.07 7.66 3.73
CA PRO A 352 -6.90 8.26 2.69
C PRO A 352 -6.19 9.32 1.82
N PHE A 353 -5.04 9.84 2.27
CA PHE A 353 -4.21 10.74 1.48
C PHE A 353 -3.58 10.03 0.27
N GLY A 354 -3.38 8.71 0.32
CA GLY A 354 -3.02 7.91 -0.86
C GLY A 354 -4.08 8.02 -1.95
N GLY A 355 -5.35 7.87 -1.58
CA GLY A 355 -6.47 8.05 -2.50
C GLY A 355 -6.63 9.50 -3.00
N PHE A 356 -6.30 10.50 -2.18
CA PHE A 356 -6.28 11.89 -2.64
C PHE A 356 -5.17 12.13 -3.67
N PHE A 357 -3.97 11.60 -3.43
CA PHE A 357 -2.86 11.66 -4.38
C PHE A 357 -3.23 10.99 -5.71
N ALA A 358 -3.76 9.76 -5.65
CA ALA A 358 -4.20 9.02 -6.83
C ALA A 358 -5.30 9.76 -7.61
N SER A 359 -6.27 10.33 -6.91
CA SER A 359 -7.28 11.21 -7.52
C SER A 359 -6.66 12.42 -8.22
N GLY A 360 -5.69 13.09 -7.59
CA GLY A 360 -4.97 14.23 -8.17
C GLY A 360 -4.25 13.88 -9.47
N LEU A 361 -3.60 12.72 -9.51
CA LEU A 361 -2.98 12.19 -10.71
C LEU A 361 -4.02 12.00 -11.82
N LYS A 362 -5.14 11.31 -11.53
CA LYS A 362 -6.21 11.08 -12.52
C LYS A 362 -6.79 12.37 -13.10
N ARG A 363 -7.00 13.40 -12.28
CA ARG A 363 -7.52 14.70 -12.74
C ARG A 363 -6.54 15.43 -13.66
N THR A 364 -5.24 15.32 -13.40
CA THR A 364 -4.19 15.91 -14.26
C THR A 364 -4.23 15.33 -15.68
N PHE A 365 -4.50 14.03 -15.82
CA PHE A 365 -4.62 13.36 -17.13
C PHE A 365 -6.04 13.36 -17.71
N LYS A 366 -6.99 14.07 -17.07
CA LYS A 366 -8.41 14.13 -17.48
C LYS A 366 -9.09 12.76 -17.58
N ILE A 367 -8.64 11.81 -16.78
CA ILE A 367 -9.25 10.48 -16.65
C ILE A 367 -10.02 10.38 -15.32
N LYS A 368 -10.92 9.40 -15.24
CA LYS A 368 -11.73 9.15 -14.03
C LYS A 368 -11.18 7.98 -13.20
N ASP A 369 -10.77 6.93 -13.89
CA ASP A 369 -10.32 5.65 -13.34
C ASP A 369 -8.98 5.28 -14.00
N PHE A 370 -8.11 4.53 -13.32
CA PHE A 370 -6.78 4.16 -13.84
C PHE A 370 -6.86 3.12 -14.97
N GLY A 371 -7.95 2.37 -15.04
CA GLY A 371 -8.22 1.38 -16.06
C GLY A 371 -9.61 0.75 -15.88
N ASP A 372 -9.89 -0.29 -16.65
CA ASP A 372 -11.17 -1.03 -16.62
C ASP A 372 -10.95 -2.51 -16.25
N SER A 373 -9.97 -2.79 -15.38
CA SER A 373 -9.56 -4.16 -15.06
C SER A 373 -10.64 -4.99 -14.35
N ILE A 374 -11.55 -4.35 -13.62
CA ILE A 374 -12.65 -5.03 -12.94
C ILE A 374 -13.99 -4.51 -13.48
N PRO A 375 -14.82 -5.37 -14.11
CA PRO A 375 -16.07 -4.95 -14.70
C PRO A 375 -16.98 -4.23 -13.69
N GLY A 376 -17.40 -3.01 -14.04
CA GLY A 376 -18.24 -2.16 -13.21
C GLY A 376 -17.56 -1.51 -12.00
N HIS A 377 -16.29 -1.80 -11.71
CA HIS A 377 -15.56 -1.33 -10.53
C HIS A 377 -14.38 -0.40 -10.81
N GLY A 378 -13.95 -0.28 -12.07
CA GLY A 378 -12.83 0.55 -12.49
C GLY A 378 -11.49 -0.20 -12.43
N GLY A 379 -10.41 0.56 -12.20
CA GLY A 379 -9.05 0.04 -12.15
C GLY A 379 -8.75 -0.62 -10.82
N ILE A 380 -7.79 -1.55 -10.80
CA ILE A 380 -7.33 -2.15 -9.54
C ILE A 380 -6.51 -1.14 -8.73
N THR A 381 -5.80 -0.23 -9.41
CA THR A 381 -5.05 0.86 -8.77
C THR A 381 -5.98 1.77 -7.97
N ASP A 382 -7.21 2.01 -8.45
CA ASP A 382 -8.22 2.81 -7.75
C ASP A 382 -8.68 2.18 -6.42
N ARG A 383 -8.39 0.89 -6.19
CA ARG A 383 -8.76 0.15 -4.99
C ARG A 383 -7.60 -0.04 -4.02
N MET A 384 -6.37 0.11 -4.51
CA MET A 384 -5.15 -0.21 -3.78
C MET A 384 -4.35 1.02 -3.36
N ASP A 385 -4.75 2.22 -3.79
CA ASP A 385 -4.06 3.47 -3.49
C ASP A 385 -3.89 3.75 -1.98
N CYS A 386 -4.95 3.58 -1.19
CA CYS A 386 -4.87 3.66 0.28
C CYS A 386 -4.21 2.42 0.90
N GLN A 387 -4.36 1.26 0.26
CA GLN A 387 -3.85 -0.02 0.76
C GLN A 387 -2.32 -0.10 0.71
N PHE A 388 -1.68 0.43 -0.34
CA PHE A 388 -0.23 0.45 -0.44
C PHE A 388 0.43 1.23 0.70
N ILE A 389 -0.10 2.43 1.00
CA ILE A 389 0.41 3.27 2.09
C ILE A 389 0.16 2.60 3.45
N MET A 390 -1.03 2.05 3.66
CA MET A 390 -1.36 1.35 4.91
C MET A 390 -0.47 0.13 5.13
N GLY A 391 -0.26 -0.66 4.08
CA GLY A 391 0.60 -1.84 4.12
C GLY A 391 2.05 -1.52 4.44
N PHE A 392 2.59 -0.46 3.83
CA PHE A 392 3.93 0.03 4.14
C PHE A 392 4.03 0.49 5.60
N PHE A 393 3.05 1.25 6.09
CA PHE A 393 3.00 1.68 7.49
C PHE A 393 2.95 0.49 8.46
N ALA A 394 2.11 -0.52 8.18
CA ALA A 394 2.00 -1.71 9.03
C ALA A 394 3.35 -2.43 9.19
N TYR A 395 4.13 -2.53 8.12
CA TYR A 395 5.46 -3.13 8.15
C TYR A 395 6.44 -2.31 9.00
N MET A 396 6.52 -1.01 8.75
CA MET A 396 7.38 -0.10 9.52
C MET A 396 7.02 -0.11 11.01
N TYR A 397 5.72 -0.09 11.32
CA TYR A 397 5.21 -0.10 12.67
C TYR A 397 5.51 -1.42 13.38
N PHE A 398 5.32 -2.56 12.70
CA PHE A 398 5.66 -3.88 13.24
C PHE A 398 7.14 -3.96 13.61
N HIS A 399 8.04 -3.65 12.67
CA HIS A 399 9.48 -3.76 12.91
C HIS A 399 10.02 -2.78 13.96
N THR A 400 9.33 -1.66 14.18
CA THR A 400 9.76 -0.66 15.16
C THR A 400 9.27 -0.98 16.57
N PHE A 401 8.00 -1.39 16.71
CA PHE A 401 7.34 -1.45 18.02
C PHE A 401 6.97 -2.86 18.49
N ILE A 402 7.03 -3.86 17.61
CA ILE A 402 6.42 -5.19 17.86
C ILE A 402 7.39 -6.33 17.62
N ALA A 403 8.26 -6.22 16.62
CA ALA A 403 9.25 -7.22 16.31
C ALA A 403 10.16 -7.47 17.52
N ILE A 404 10.33 -8.74 17.87
CA ILE A 404 11.21 -9.16 18.95
C ILE A 404 12.44 -9.78 18.31
N HIS A 405 13.58 -9.12 18.48
CA HIS A 405 14.87 -9.69 18.10
C HIS A 405 15.29 -10.70 19.17
N LYS A 406 14.83 -11.94 19.06
CA LYS A 406 15.32 -13.04 19.88
C LYS A 406 16.74 -13.35 19.46
N VAL A 407 17.71 -12.88 20.23
CA VAL A 407 19.10 -13.27 20.04
C VAL A 407 19.24 -14.72 20.50
N SER A 408 19.60 -15.61 19.59
CA SER A 408 19.87 -17.02 19.92
C SER A 408 21.30 -17.18 20.44
N LEU A 409 21.54 -18.17 21.31
CA LEU A 409 22.90 -18.50 21.76
C LEU A 409 23.82 -18.76 20.57
N GLY A 410 23.32 -19.46 19.54
CA GLY A 410 24.06 -19.73 18.31
C GLY A 410 24.49 -18.44 17.59
N SER A 411 23.61 -17.45 17.47
CA SER A 411 23.95 -16.17 16.85
C SER A 411 24.93 -15.34 17.69
N VAL A 412 24.83 -15.38 19.02
CA VAL A 412 25.84 -14.73 19.89
C VAL A 412 27.19 -15.40 19.68
N LEU A 413 27.21 -16.74 19.66
CA LEU A 413 28.44 -17.52 19.50
C LEU A 413 29.06 -17.30 18.11
N GLU A 414 28.26 -17.32 17.05
CA GLU A 414 28.72 -17.03 15.68
C GLU A 414 29.31 -15.61 15.60
N THR A 415 28.62 -14.61 16.17
CA THR A 415 29.11 -13.22 16.20
C THR A 415 30.42 -13.14 16.99
N ALA A 416 30.48 -13.78 18.16
CA ALA A 416 31.68 -13.81 18.98
C ALA A 416 32.86 -14.49 18.27
N ILE A 417 32.62 -15.58 17.55
CA ILE A 417 33.69 -16.31 16.84
C ILE A 417 34.15 -15.59 15.58
N THR A 418 33.23 -15.01 14.81
CA THR A 418 33.53 -14.44 13.48
C THR A 418 33.94 -12.98 13.53
N SER A 419 33.49 -12.22 14.54
CA SER A 419 33.65 -10.77 14.59
C SER A 419 34.59 -10.29 15.70
N LEU A 420 34.88 -11.10 16.72
CA LEU A 420 35.82 -10.74 17.78
C LEU A 420 37.19 -11.40 17.55
N ASN A 421 38.24 -10.67 17.90
CA ASN A 421 39.59 -11.21 17.93
C ASN A 421 39.77 -12.16 19.13
N PRO A 422 40.78 -13.06 19.13
CA PRO A 422 40.98 -14.02 20.21
C PRO A 422 41.04 -13.39 21.61
N ASP A 423 41.65 -12.21 21.76
CA ASP A 423 41.75 -11.51 23.04
C ASP A 423 40.38 -11.00 23.53
N GLU A 424 39.57 -10.44 22.62
CA GLU A 424 38.20 -9.99 22.91
C GLU A 424 37.28 -11.19 23.25
N GLN A 425 37.51 -12.36 22.64
CA GLN A 425 36.80 -13.59 22.99
C GLN A 425 37.13 -14.04 24.41
N LEU A 426 38.40 -13.95 24.82
CA LEU A 426 38.84 -14.26 26.18
C LEU A 426 38.21 -13.29 27.20
N GLU A 427 38.19 -12.00 26.89
CA GLU A 427 37.55 -10.97 27.72
C GLU A 427 36.04 -11.22 27.86
N LEU A 428 35.35 -11.57 26.77
CA LEU A 428 33.94 -11.95 26.79
C LEU A 428 33.68 -13.13 27.74
N VAL A 429 34.52 -14.17 27.67
CA VAL A 429 34.40 -15.36 28.53
C VAL A 429 34.62 -15.00 30.01
N LYS A 430 35.63 -14.19 30.33
CA LYS A 430 35.86 -13.68 31.71
C LYS A 430 34.67 -12.86 32.19
N GLY A 431 34.20 -11.89 31.39
CA GLY A 431 33.05 -11.05 31.71
C GLY A 431 31.77 -11.85 31.96
N MET A 432 31.48 -12.86 31.13
CA MET A 432 30.36 -13.77 31.35
C MET A 432 30.51 -14.60 32.63
N GLY A 433 31.72 -15.06 32.95
CA GLY A 433 32.01 -15.78 34.20
C GLY A 433 31.72 -14.93 35.44
N HIS A 434 32.20 -13.68 35.47
CA HIS A 434 31.90 -12.73 36.54
C HIS A 434 30.40 -12.41 36.64
N TYR A 435 29.71 -12.24 35.50
CA TYR A 435 28.27 -12.01 35.49
C TYR A 435 27.48 -13.17 36.11
N LEU A 436 27.82 -14.42 35.74
CA LEU A 436 27.16 -15.62 36.28
C LEU A 436 27.44 -15.83 37.77
N ARG A 437 28.63 -15.43 38.26
CA ARG A 437 28.93 -15.39 39.70
C ARG A 437 28.02 -14.42 40.44
N ASN A 438 27.81 -13.21 39.90
CA ASN A 438 26.96 -12.21 40.54
C ASN A 438 25.49 -12.64 40.63
N GLN A 439 25.06 -13.58 39.79
CA GLN A 439 23.75 -14.22 39.86
C GLN A 439 23.71 -15.45 40.80
N GLY A 440 24.83 -15.84 41.41
CA GLY A 440 24.94 -17.01 42.26
C GLY A 440 24.94 -18.35 41.52
N ILE A 441 25.12 -18.33 40.19
CA ILE A 441 25.08 -19.53 39.34
C ILE A 441 26.45 -20.21 39.28
N LEU A 442 27.53 -19.42 39.28
CA LEU A 442 28.91 -19.90 39.18
C LEU A 442 29.66 -19.78 40.52
N ALA A 443 30.35 -20.84 40.94
CA ALA A 443 31.14 -20.86 42.17
C ALA A 443 32.37 -19.92 42.08
N GLU A 444 32.78 -19.35 43.22
CA GLU A 444 33.88 -18.38 43.29
C GLU A 444 35.22 -18.98 42.84
N ASP A 445 35.46 -20.24 43.15
CA ASP A 445 36.66 -20.98 42.74
C ASP A 445 36.77 -21.11 41.22
N ALA A 446 35.64 -21.22 40.52
CA ALA A 446 35.59 -21.36 39.07
C ALA A 446 35.96 -20.06 38.35
N VAL A 447 35.53 -18.91 38.86
CA VAL A 447 35.93 -17.59 38.32
C VAL A 447 37.42 -17.32 38.56
N THR A 448 37.90 -17.64 39.76
CA THR A 448 39.32 -17.47 40.11
C THR A 448 40.23 -18.37 39.27
N CYS A 449 39.73 -19.54 38.86
CA CYS A 449 40.40 -20.44 37.92
C CYS A 449 40.41 -19.86 36.50
N LEU A 450 39.29 -19.31 36.04
CA LEU A 450 39.16 -18.63 34.75
C LEU A 450 40.15 -17.47 34.59
N ASP A 451 40.31 -16.63 35.63
CA ASP A 451 41.23 -15.50 35.63
C ASP A 451 42.70 -15.92 35.59
N LYS A 452 43.04 -17.07 36.19
CA LYS A 452 44.40 -17.62 36.20
C LYS A 452 44.76 -18.33 34.89
N LEU A 453 43.81 -19.04 34.28
CA LEU A 453 44.05 -19.87 33.10
C LEU A 453 44.00 -19.09 31.79
N LEU A 454 43.20 -18.02 31.73
CA LEU A 454 43.10 -17.17 30.55
C LEU A 454 44.08 -16.00 30.68
N PRO A 455 45.03 -15.80 29.74
CA PRO A 455 45.98 -14.70 29.80
C PRO A 455 45.27 -13.35 29.95
N ALA A 456 45.86 -12.46 30.75
CA ALA A 456 45.46 -11.05 30.80
C ALA A 456 46.17 -10.32 29.66
N ASN A 457 45.50 -9.37 29.02
CA ASN A 457 46.11 -8.49 28.02
C ASN A 457 47.44 -7.94 28.55
N GLN A 458 48.52 -8.16 27.79
CA GLN A 458 49.73 -7.34 27.86
C GLN A 458 49.60 -6.17 26.90
#